data_AF-A0A2T5FUG0-F1
#
_entry.id   AF-A0A2T5FUG0-F1
#
_cell.length_a   1.000
_cell.length_b   1.000
_cell.length_c   1.000
_cell.angle_alpha   90.00
_cell.angle_beta   90.00
_cell.angle_gamma   90.00
#
_symmetry.space_group_name_H-M   'P 1'
#
loop_
_entity.id
_entity.type
_entity.pdbx_description
1 polymer ?
#
loop_
_entity_poly.entity_id
_entity_poly.type
_entity_poly.pdbx_seq_one_letter_code
_entity_poly.pdbx_strand_id
1 'polypeptide(L)'
;MSGDKPDPALHRLLDELADDLMNLSDAELLAELAADGLDIDAEAAAACSAIAGGVARAGQARLAAARTAVSRDRKARVVRPPLRADRRDAVMARFANDDPKLKSRLTMAARKGEGVSEKEMDAILDDLRELGAIDDEGNPI
;
A
#
# COMPACT_ATOMS: atom_id res chain seq x y z
N MET A 1 -47.93 -16.25 -35.84
CA MET A 1 -47.22 -15.67 -34.69
C MET A 1 -47.69 -14.22 -34.57
N SER A 2 -48.89 -14.00 -34.03
CA SER A 2 -49.34 -12.63 -33.75
C SER A 2 -48.50 -12.12 -32.58
N GLY A 3 -47.64 -11.16 -32.86
CA GLY A 3 -46.98 -10.38 -31.83
C GLY A 3 -48.07 -9.63 -31.07
N ASP A 4 -48.25 -10.01 -29.81
CA ASP A 4 -49.10 -9.32 -28.87
C ASP A 4 -48.60 -7.87 -28.79
N LYS A 5 -49.39 -6.92 -29.30
CA LYS A 5 -49.03 -5.51 -29.18
C LYS A 5 -49.19 -5.17 -27.69
N PRO A 6 -48.17 -4.60 -27.03
CA PRO A 6 -48.28 -4.28 -25.62
C PRO A 6 -49.48 -3.36 -25.40
N ASP A 7 -50.29 -3.68 -24.39
CA ASP A 7 -51.52 -2.95 -24.08
C ASP A 7 -51.18 -1.47 -23.83
N PRO A 8 -51.69 -0.53 -24.66
CA PRO A 8 -51.39 0.90 -24.53
C PRO A 8 -51.93 1.52 -23.24
N ALA A 9 -52.86 0.85 -22.53
CA ALA A 9 -53.25 1.26 -21.18
C ALA A 9 -52.19 0.86 -20.15
N LEU A 10 -51.63 -0.35 -20.26
CA LEU A 10 -50.56 -0.82 -19.38
C LEU A 10 -49.29 0.02 -19.52
N HIS A 11 -48.90 0.37 -20.74
CA HIS A 11 -47.73 1.22 -20.95
C HIS A 11 -47.87 2.59 -20.32
N ARG A 12 -49.03 3.24 -20.46
CA ARG A 12 -49.28 4.54 -19.80
C ARG A 12 -49.19 4.44 -18.28
N LEU A 13 -49.70 3.36 -17.70
CA LEU A 13 -49.66 3.14 -16.26
C LEU A 13 -48.24 2.89 -15.77
N LEU A 14 -47.43 2.16 -16.54
CA LEU A 14 -46.01 1.96 -16.23
C LEU A 14 -45.21 3.27 -16.35
N ASP A 15 -45.49 4.09 -17.36
CA ASP A 15 -44.85 5.39 -17.54
C ASP A 15 -45.20 6.33 -16.38
N GLU A 16 -46.47 6.39 -15.99
CA GLU A 16 -46.93 7.22 -14.87
C GLU A 16 -46.34 6.77 -13.53
N LEU A 17 -46.22 5.46 -13.31
CA LEU A 17 -45.60 4.90 -12.10
C LEU A 17 -44.09 5.11 -12.07
N ALA A 18 -43.43 5.09 -13.23
CA ALA A 18 -42.03 5.46 -13.35
C ALA A 18 -41.81 6.96 -13.09
N ASP A 19 -42.69 7.82 -13.62
CA ASP A 19 -42.63 9.26 -13.39
C ASP A 19 -42.87 9.60 -11.91
N ASP A 20 -43.83 8.95 -11.25
CA ASP A 20 -44.05 9.12 -9.80
C ASP A 20 -42.80 8.71 -9.00
N LEU A 21 -42.21 7.55 -9.30
CA LEU A 21 -41.00 7.08 -8.63
C LEU A 21 -39.81 8.04 -8.84
N MET A 22 -39.68 8.61 -10.04
CA MET A 22 -38.59 9.53 -10.37
C MET A 22 -38.80 10.94 -9.78
N ASN A 23 -40.04 11.30 -9.47
CA ASN A 23 -40.39 12.58 -8.84
C ASN A 23 -40.52 12.50 -7.31
N LEU A 24 -40.46 11.30 -6.74
CA LEU A 24 -40.51 11.07 -5.30
C LEU A 24 -39.35 11.79 -4.62
N SER A 25 -39.65 12.63 -3.62
CA SER A 25 -38.60 13.30 -2.85
C SER A 25 -37.94 12.34 -1.87
N ASP A 26 -36.69 12.63 -1.48
CA ASP A 26 -35.98 11.85 -0.46
C ASP A 26 -36.80 11.73 0.84
N ALA A 27 -37.50 12.78 1.25
CA ALA A 27 -38.32 12.76 2.45
C ALA A 27 -39.52 11.81 2.35
N GLU A 28 -40.16 11.76 1.18
CA GLU A 28 -41.30 10.86 0.92
C GLU A 28 -40.82 9.41 0.83
N LEU A 29 -39.71 9.15 0.13
CA LEU A 29 -39.10 7.82 0.05
C LEU A 29 -38.73 7.29 1.45
N LEU A 30 -38.09 8.11 2.29
CA LEU A 30 -37.74 7.70 3.65
C LEU A 30 -39.00 7.48 4.51
N ALA A 31 -40.05 8.26 4.33
CA ALA A 31 -41.31 8.05 5.03
C ALA A 31 -41.99 6.74 4.63
N GLU A 32 -41.96 6.37 3.34
CA GLU A 32 -42.47 5.08 2.84
C GLU A 32 -41.69 3.90 3.42
N LEU A 33 -40.35 3.95 3.38
CA LEU A 33 -39.51 2.88 3.92
C LEU A 33 -39.69 2.70 5.44
N ALA A 34 -39.85 3.81 6.17
CA ALA A 34 -40.16 3.76 7.60
C ALA A 34 -41.56 3.17 7.87
N ALA A 35 -42.55 3.50 7.05
CA ALA A 35 -43.90 2.94 7.16
C ALA A 35 -43.94 1.43 6.89
N ASP A 36 -43.06 0.94 6.01
CA ASP A 36 -42.85 -0.50 5.75
C ASP A 36 -42.04 -1.21 6.86
N GLY A 37 -41.64 -0.48 7.90
CA GLY A 37 -40.92 -1.01 9.06
C GLY A 37 -39.43 -1.23 8.83
N LEU A 38 -38.82 -0.62 7.80
CA LEU A 38 -37.38 -0.65 7.62
C LEU A 38 -36.69 0.30 8.62
N ASP A 39 -35.55 -0.17 9.14
CA ASP A 39 -34.60 0.65 9.88
C ASP A 39 -33.62 1.29 8.89
N ILE A 40 -33.96 2.50 8.48
CA ILE A 40 -33.20 3.31 7.51
C ILE A 40 -31.78 3.59 8.02
N ASP A 41 -31.63 3.87 9.31
CA ASP A 41 -30.33 4.19 9.91
C ASP A 41 -29.42 2.96 9.90
N ALA A 42 -29.97 1.77 10.17
CA ALA A 42 -29.23 0.52 10.07
C ALA A 42 -28.78 0.22 8.64
N GLU A 43 -29.64 0.43 7.64
CA GLU A 43 -29.31 0.19 6.23
C GLU A 43 -28.25 1.19 5.74
N ALA A 44 -28.39 2.48 6.09
CA ALA A 44 -27.39 3.50 5.80
C ALA A 44 -26.03 3.16 6.44
N ALA A 45 -26.03 2.72 7.71
CA ALA A 45 -24.82 2.30 8.39
C ALA A 45 -24.17 1.08 7.71
N ALA A 46 -24.98 0.11 7.25
CA ALA A 46 -24.48 -1.05 6.51
C ALA A 46 -23.82 -0.64 5.19
N ALA A 47 -24.44 0.25 4.43
CA ALA A 47 -23.89 0.79 3.18
C ALA A 47 -22.57 1.54 3.43
N CYS A 48 -22.53 2.44 4.43
CA CYS A 48 -21.32 3.15 4.81
C CYS A 48 -20.19 2.19 5.21
N SER A 49 -20.51 1.14 5.99
CA SER A 49 -19.55 0.12 6.40
C SER A 49 -18.97 -0.64 5.20
N ALA A 50 -19.82 -1.04 4.24
CA ALA A 50 -19.39 -1.72 3.03
C ALA A 50 -18.44 -0.85 2.18
N ILE A 51 -18.75 0.44 2.03
CA ILE A 51 -17.89 1.40 1.32
C ILE A 51 -16.55 1.56 2.05
N ALA A 52 -16.57 1.77 3.37
CA ALA A 52 -15.35 1.90 4.18
C ALA A 52 -14.45 0.66 4.07
N GLY A 53 -15.05 -0.53 4.13
CA GLY A 53 -14.35 -1.80 3.91
C GLY A 53 -13.76 -1.92 2.50
N GLY A 54 -14.44 -1.41 1.48
CA GLY A 54 -13.93 -1.31 0.11
C GLY A 54 -12.69 -0.40 0.02
N VAL A 55 -12.77 0.80 0.59
CA VAL A 55 -11.66 1.77 0.63
C VAL A 55 -10.45 1.18 1.34
N ALA A 56 -10.64 0.54 2.49
CA ALA A 56 -9.57 -0.09 3.25
C ALA A 56 -8.85 -1.18 2.43
N ARG A 57 -9.60 -2.07 1.77
CA ARG A 57 -9.03 -3.13 0.92
C ARG A 57 -8.26 -2.56 -0.27
N ALA A 58 -8.79 -1.53 -0.92
CA ALA A 58 -8.09 -0.85 -2.01
C ALA A 58 -6.77 -0.21 -1.53
N GLY A 59 -6.78 0.41 -0.35
CA GLY A 59 -5.58 0.96 0.29
C GLY A 59 -4.52 -0.11 0.58
N GLN A 60 -4.93 -1.25 1.15
CA GLN A 60 -4.04 -2.38 1.41
C GLN A 60 -3.42 -2.94 0.12
N ALA A 61 -4.22 -3.09 -0.94
CA ALA A 61 -3.74 -3.56 -2.23
C ALA A 61 -2.70 -2.61 -2.85
N ARG A 62 -2.95 -1.29 -2.80
CA ARG A 62 -2.01 -0.26 -3.26
C ARG A 62 -0.70 -0.30 -2.46
N LEU A 63 -0.79 -0.44 -1.14
CA LEU A 63 0.40 -0.55 -0.29
C LEU A 63 1.22 -1.80 -0.60
N ALA A 64 0.57 -2.96 -0.77
CA ALA A 64 1.24 -4.20 -1.15
C ALA A 64 1.93 -4.09 -2.51
N ALA A 65 1.27 -3.48 -3.49
CA ALA A 65 1.85 -3.21 -4.80
C ALA A 65 3.08 -2.28 -4.72
N ALA A 66 2.97 -1.20 -3.95
CA ALA A 66 4.08 -0.26 -3.73
C ALA A 66 5.28 -0.94 -3.06
N ARG A 67 5.05 -1.74 -2.00
CA ARG A 67 6.11 -2.52 -1.34
C ARG A 67 6.81 -3.49 -2.29
N THR A 68 6.04 -4.13 -3.17
CA THR A 68 6.57 -5.04 -4.18
C THR A 68 7.41 -4.30 -5.21
N ALA A 69 6.95 -3.13 -5.66
CA ALA A 69 7.67 -2.28 -6.59
C ALA A 69 9.00 -1.79 -6.00
N VAL A 70 8.98 -1.26 -4.76
CA VAL A 70 10.21 -0.83 -4.05
C VAL A 70 11.19 -1.99 -3.87
N SER A 71 10.69 -3.17 -3.48
CA SER A 71 11.55 -4.36 -3.32
C SER A 71 12.16 -4.81 -4.64
N ARG A 72 11.42 -4.68 -5.76
CA ARG A 72 11.93 -4.99 -7.10
C ARG A 72 12.98 -3.98 -7.53
N ASP A 73 12.73 -2.70 -7.31
CA ASP A 73 13.67 -1.62 -7.63
C ASP A 73 14.98 -1.76 -6.85
N ARG A 74 14.89 -2.05 -5.53
CA ARG A 74 16.05 -2.40 -4.70
C ARG A 74 16.85 -3.56 -5.30
N LYS A 75 16.19 -4.65 -5.70
CA LYS A 75 16.89 -5.80 -6.32
C LYS A 75 17.51 -5.48 -7.68
N ALA A 76 16.86 -4.63 -8.47
CA ALA A 76 17.38 -4.23 -9.79
C ALA A 76 18.59 -3.29 -9.69
N ARG A 77 18.71 -2.53 -8.60
CA ARG A 77 19.81 -1.58 -8.36
C ARG A 77 21.08 -2.21 -7.78
N VAL A 78 21.03 -3.48 -7.36
CA VAL A 78 22.12 -4.20 -6.65
C VAL A 78 22.86 -5.16 -7.58
N VAL A 79 23.43 -4.64 -8.66
CA VAL A 79 24.59 -5.30 -9.29
C VAL A 79 25.71 -4.27 -9.33
N ARG A 80 26.24 -3.95 -8.14
CA ARG A 80 27.45 -3.15 -8.00
C ARG A 80 28.61 -4.08 -7.69
N PRO A 81 29.78 -3.87 -8.32
CA PRO A 81 30.95 -4.66 -7.98
C PRO A 81 31.30 -4.44 -6.50
N PRO A 82 31.72 -5.49 -5.79
CA PRO A 82 32.14 -5.36 -4.40
C PRO A 82 33.36 -4.42 -4.33
N LEU A 83 33.46 -3.65 -3.25
CA LEU A 83 34.63 -2.79 -3.01
C LEU A 83 35.90 -3.65 -2.94
N ARG A 84 37.04 -3.06 -3.27
CA ARG A 84 38.34 -3.68 -3.03
C ARG A 84 38.55 -3.92 -1.54
N ALA A 85 39.18 -5.04 -1.16
CA ALA A 85 39.30 -5.47 0.23
C ALA A 85 39.96 -4.41 1.14
N ASP A 86 41.00 -3.74 0.65
CA ASP A 86 41.70 -2.63 1.32
C ASP A 86 40.78 -1.43 1.60
N ARG A 87 39.79 -1.18 0.73
CA ARG A 87 38.81 -0.11 0.89
C ARG A 87 37.66 -0.48 1.82
N ARG A 88 37.27 -1.76 1.87
CA ARG A 88 36.20 -2.22 2.77
C ARG A 88 36.55 -1.93 4.23
N ASP A 89 37.75 -2.32 4.65
CA ASP A 89 38.18 -2.16 6.05
C ASP A 89 38.31 -0.67 6.44
N ALA A 90 38.81 0.16 5.53
CA ALA A 90 38.97 1.59 5.76
C ALA A 90 37.62 2.32 5.92
N VAL A 91 36.63 1.98 5.08
CA VAL A 91 35.28 2.55 5.15
C VAL A 91 34.59 2.10 6.44
N MET A 92 34.65 0.81 6.77
CA MET A 92 34.05 0.26 7.98
C MET A 92 34.67 0.87 9.24
N ALA A 93 36.01 1.01 9.29
CA ALA A 93 36.69 1.64 10.41
C ALA A 93 36.31 3.13 10.58
N ARG A 94 36.09 3.86 9.48
CA ARG A 94 35.67 5.26 9.52
C ARG A 94 34.27 5.40 10.11
N PHE A 95 33.28 4.73 9.54
CA PHE A 95 31.90 4.83 10.03
C PHE A 95 31.70 4.22 11.42
N ALA A 96 32.50 3.21 11.80
CA ALA A 96 32.51 2.69 13.17
C ALA A 96 33.05 3.70 14.20
N ASN A 97 33.88 4.66 13.79
CA ASN A 97 34.38 5.71 14.67
C ASN A 97 33.40 6.89 14.76
N ASP A 98 32.69 7.19 13.68
CA ASP A 98 31.79 8.34 13.58
C ASP A 98 30.35 8.04 14.03
N ASP A 99 29.88 6.79 13.94
CA ASP A 99 28.53 6.38 14.36
C ASP A 99 28.58 5.44 15.59
N PRO A 100 28.16 5.90 16.79
CA PRO A 100 28.12 5.10 18.01
C PRO A 100 27.22 3.85 17.92
N LYS A 101 26.14 3.92 17.13
CA LYS A 101 25.19 2.83 16.94
C LYS A 101 25.78 1.76 16.03
N LEU A 102 26.45 2.15 14.95
CA LEU A 102 27.19 1.21 14.10
C LEU A 102 28.37 0.58 14.87
N LYS A 103 29.11 1.39 15.64
CA LYS A 103 30.16 0.94 16.55
C LYS A 103 29.66 -0.12 17.51
N SER A 104 28.51 0.10 18.16
CA SER A 104 27.95 -0.87 19.10
C SER A 104 27.53 -2.18 18.43
N ARG A 105 26.98 -2.14 17.21
CA ARG A 105 26.63 -3.37 16.46
C ARG A 105 27.87 -4.15 16.02
N LEU A 106 28.89 -3.47 15.51
CA LEU A 106 30.15 -4.08 15.09
C LEU A 106 30.92 -4.68 16.28
N THR A 107 31.00 -3.94 17.38
CA THR A 107 31.66 -4.43 18.61
C THR A 107 30.88 -5.57 19.27
N MET A 108 29.54 -5.57 19.21
CA MET A 108 28.73 -6.69 19.70
C MET A 108 28.87 -7.95 18.85
N ALA A 109 28.95 -7.84 17.52
CA ALA A 109 29.20 -8.97 16.62
C ALA A 109 30.61 -9.57 16.83
N ALA A 110 31.63 -8.71 16.92
CA ALA A 110 33.00 -9.13 17.24
C ALA A 110 33.10 -9.80 18.63
N ARG A 111 32.36 -9.30 19.63
CA ARG A 111 32.34 -9.84 20.99
C ARG A 111 31.66 -11.20 21.11
N LYS A 112 30.69 -11.52 20.25
CA LYS A 112 30.00 -12.82 20.22
C LYS A 112 30.79 -13.93 19.51
N GLY A 113 31.98 -13.63 18.98
CA GLY A 113 32.83 -14.61 18.28
C GLY A 113 32.32 -15.00 16.89
N GLU A 114 31.22 -14.40 16.42
CA GLU A 114 30.62 -14.69 15.12
C GLU A 114 31.28 -13.89 13.97
N GLY A 115 32.09 -12.86 14.30
CA GLY A 115 32.58 -11.91 13.31
C GLY A 115 31.43 -11.20 12.59
N VAL A 116 31.73 -10.24 11.73
CA VAL A 116 30.76 -9.85 10.69
C VAL A 116 31.11 -10.70 9.48
N SER A 117 30.17 -11.48 8.96
CA SER A 117 30.44 -12.27 7.76
C SER A 117 30.69 -11.34 6.57
N GLU A 118 31.48 -11.79 5.58
CA GLU A 118 31.77 -10.98 4.38
C GLU A 118 30.47 -10.51 3.69
N LYS A 119 29.44 -11.36 3.70
CA LYS A 119 28.10 -11.05 3.17
C LYS A 119 27.39 -9.94 3.95
N GLU A 120 27.54 -9.89 5.27
CA GLU A 120 26.98 -8.81 6.09
C GLU A 120 27.77 -7.52 5.94
N MET A 121 29.10 -7.59 5.78
CA MET A 121 29.94 -6.43 5.47
C MET A 121 29.53 -5.81 4.13
N ASP A 122 29.37 -6.64 3.09
CA ASP A 122 28.93 -6.18 1.77
C ASP A 122 27.52 -5.56 1.83
N ALA A 123 26.60 -6.14 2.62
CA ALA A 123 25.27 -5.56 2.81
C ALA A 123 25.31 -4.18 3.51
N ILE A 124 26.16 -4.02 4.52
CA ILE A 124 26.33 -2.73 5.22
C ILE A 124 26.93 -1.68 4.27
N LEU A 125 27.91 -2.07 3.44
CA LEU A 125 28.53 -1.16 2.46
C LEU A 125 27.54 -0.74 1.37
N ASP A 126 26.67 -1.65 0.93
CA ASP A 126 25.62 -1.33 -0.04
C ASP A 126 24.55 -0.39 0.57
N ASP A 127 24.17 -0.59 1.83
CA ASP A 127 23.29 0.34 2.55
C ASP A 127 23.93 1.75 2.64
N LEU A 128 25.23 1.85 2.93
CA LEU A 128 25.96 3.12 2.98
C LEU A 128 26.01 3.83 1.62
N ARG A 129 26.13 3.09 0.52
CA ARG A 129 26.03 3.64 -0.84
C ARG A 129 24.61 4.09 -1.18
N GLU A 130 23.59 3.32 -0.78
CA GLU A 130 22.19 3.68 -1.01
C GLU A 130 21.81 4.97 -0.27
N LEU A 131 22.36 5.16 0.93
CA LEU A 131 22.20 6.38 1.72
C LEU A 131 22.99 7.58 1.17
N GLY A 132 23.83 7.37 0.14
CA GLY A 132 24.71 8.40 -0.42
C GLY A 132 25.83 8.82 0.52
N ALA A 133 26.18 7.99 1.50
CA ALA A 133 27.27 8.28 2.44
C ALA A 133 28.65 7.96 1.83
N ILE A 134 28.68 7.10 0.82
CA ILE A 134 29.88 6.76 0.03
C ILE A 134 29.56 6.56 -1.46
N ASP A 135 30.55 6.81 -2.31
CA ASP A 135 30.51 6.54 -3.76
C ASP A 135 30.81 5.06 -4.10
N ASP A 136 30.86 4.75 -5.39
CA ASP A 136 31.11 3.39 -5.89
C ASP A 136 32.53 2.88 -5.54
N GLU A 137 33.47 3.80 -5.34
CA GLU A 137 34.86 3.56 -4.94
C GLU A 137 35.06 3.52 -3.41
N GLY A 138 34.04 3.85 -2.61
CA GLY A 138 34.07 3.88 -1.16
C GLY A 138 34.59 5.19 -0.55
N ASN A 139 34.67 6.28 -1.32
CA ASN A 139 34.95 7.62 -0.81
C ASN A 139 33.66 8.27 -0.30
N PRO A 140 33.73 9.17 0.71
CA PRO A 140 32.56 9.91 1.16
C PRO A 140 32.05 10.85 0.07
N ILE A 141 30.72 10.99 -0.01
CA ILE A 141 30.03 12.00 -0.82
C ILE A 141 29.62 13.17 0.08
#